data_AF-X0SWD3-F1
#
_entry.id   AF-X0SWD3-F1
#
_cell.length_a   1.000
_cell.length_b   1.000
_cell.length_c   1.000
_cell.angle_alpha   90.00
_cell.angle_beta   90.00
_cell.angle_gamma   90.00
#
_symmetry.space_group_name_H-M   'P 1'
#
loop_
_entity.id
_entity.type
_entity.pdbx_description
1 polymer ?
#
loop_
_entity_poly.entity_id
_entity_poly.type
_entity_poly.pdbx_seq_one_letter_code
_entity_poly.pdbx_strand_id
1 'polypeptide(L)'
;QNTPISHISAKFHNTLAHVVVSVSEIARKKHNIDTVVLTGGVFLNKRVLYESSKLLERKGFEVLRPINYSPNDESISLGQIAYALNQLKTDFC
;
A
#
# COMPACT_ATOMS: atom_id res chain seq x y z
N GLN A 1 -8.36 23.80 23.65
CA GLN A 1 -6.91 23.91 23.40
C GLN A 1 -6.70 24.18 21.92
N ASN A 2 -5.85 25.13 21.54
CA ASN A 2 -5.64 25.52 20.13
C ASN A 2 -4.44 24.76 19.56
N THR A 3 -4.68 23.53 19.06
CA THR A 3 -3.63 22.70 18.45
C THR A 3 -3.25 23.27 17.08
N PRO A 4 -1.94 23.44 16.76
CA PRO A 4 -1.53 23.90 15.44
C PRO A 4 -2.05 23.00 14.31
N ILE A 5 -2.51 23.59 13.20
CA ILE A 5 -3.03 22.87 12.03
C ILE A 5 -1.99 21.87 11.48
N SER A 6 -0.72 22.26 11.45
CA SER A 6 0.39 21.39 11.05
C SER A 6 0.50 20.13 11.92
N HIS A 7 0.24 20.24 13.22
CA HIS A 7 0.25 19.11 14.15
C HIS A 7 -0.93 18.18 13.91
N ILE A 8 -2.12 18.72 13.66
CA ILE A 8 -3.32 17.94 13.33
C ILE A 8 -3.09 17.16 12.02
N SER A 9 -2.61 17.84 10.97
CA SER A 9 -2.28 17.21 9.69
C SER A 9 -1.21 16.13 9.85
N ALA A 10 -0.15 16.39 10.62
CA ALA A 10 0.90 15.40 10.85
C ALA A 10 0.36 14.15 11.57
N LYS A 11 -0.48 14.33 12.59
CA LYS A 11 -1.15 13.23 13.29
C LYS A 11 -2.03 12.42 12.35
N PHE A 12 -2.86 13.07 11.53
CA PHE A 12 -3.74 12.38 10.60
C PHE A 12 -2.99 11.43 9.65
N HIS A 13 -1.95 11.92 8.96
CA HIS A 13 -1.17 11.09 8.04
C HIS A 13 -0.39 9.97 8.76
N ASN A 14 0.09 10.23 9.98
CA ASN A 14 0.74 9.18 10.79
C ASN A 14 -0.25 8.10 11.18
N THR A 15 -1.46 8.48 11.60
CA THR A 15 -2.54 7.54 11.91
C THR A 15 -2.87 6.69 10.71
N LEU A 16 -2.97 7.27 9.51
CA LEU A 16 -3.22 6.51 8.29
C LEU A 16 -2.14 5.45 8.04
N ALA A 17 -0.86 5.80 8.20
CA ALA A 17 0.23 4.84 8.08
C ALA A 17 0.14 3.71 9.12
N HIS A 18 -0.23 4.01 10.36
CA HIS A 18 -0.46 2.99 11.39
C HIS A 18 -1.66 2.09 11.09
N VAL A 19 -2.74 2.63 10.51
CA VAL A 19 -3.90 1.85 10.07
C VAL A 19 -3.50 0.86 8.97
N VAL A 20 -2.71 1.28 7.98
CA VAL A 20 -2.19 0.39 6.92
C VAL A 20 -1.45 -0.80 7.54
N VAL A 21 -0.51 -0.54 8.47
CA VAL A 21 0.26 -1.61 9.15
C VAL A 21 -0.66 -2.54 9.93
N SER A 22 -1.64 -2.00 10.64
CA SER A 22 -2.56 -2.78 11.47
C SER A 22 -3.40 -3.73 10.62
N VAL A 23 -3.91 -3.25 9.49
CA VAL A 23 -4.66 -4.07 8.52
C VAL A 23 -3.75 -5.12 7.88
N SER A 24 -2.51 -4.78 7.54
CA SER A 24 -1.53 -5.74 7.01
C SER A 24 -1.20 -6.84 8.03
N GLU A 25 -1.03 -6.53 9.32
CA GLU A 25 -0.79 -7.54 10.36
C GLU A 25 -2.00 -8.47 10.55
N ILE A 26 -3.22 -7.94 10.45
CA ILE A 26 -4.45 -8.76 10.47
C ILE A 26 -4.49 -9.71 9.25
N ALA A 27 -4.20 -9.19 8.06
CA ALA A 27 -4.17 -9.98 6.83
C ALA A 27 -3.08 -11.07 6.88
N ARG A 28 -1.87 -10.76 7.38
CA ARG A 28 -0.78 -11.72 7.62
C ARG A 28 -1.24 -12.85 8.53
N LYS A 29 -1.85 -12.55 9.68
CA LYS A 29 -2.33 -13.58 10.62
C LYS A 29 -3.39 -14.50 10.00
N LYS A 30 -4.24 -13.96 9.13
CA LYS A 30 -5.35 -14.70 8.51
C LYS A 30 -4.93 -15.53 7.29
N HIS A 31 -3.99 -15.01 6.50
CA HIS A 31 -3.65 -15.56 5.18
C HIS A 31 -2.19 -16.01 5.04
N ASN A 32 -1.37 -15.85 6.08
CA ASN A 32 0.05 -16.19 6.11
C ASN A 32 0.84 -15.53 4.96
N ILE A 33 0.64 -14.22 4.78
CA ILE A 33 1.30 -13.40 3.74
C ILE A 33 2.21 -12.34 4.36
N ASP A 34 3.41 -12.20 3.81
CA ASP A 34 4.44 -11.26 4.30
C ASP A 34 4.75 -10.11 3.33
N THR A 35 4.21 -10.15 2.11
CA THR A 35 4.42 -9.11 1.10
C THR A 35 3.21 -8.16 1.05
N VAL A 36 3.47 -6.85 1.03
CA VAL A 36 2.46 -5.79 0.90
C VAL A 36 2.80 -4.89 -0.28
N VAL A 37 1.82 -4.66 -1.15
CA VAL A 37 1.94 -3.72 -2.28
C VAL A 37 1.25 -2.41 -1.93
N LEU A 38 1.99 -1.29 -1.95
CA LEU A 38 1.44 0.06 -1.80
C LEU A 38 1.19 0.68 -3.18
N THR A 39 -0.08 0.79 -3.57
CA THR A 39 -0.54 1.32 -4.86
C THR A 39 -1.86 2.09 -4.69
N GLY A 40 -2.29 2.84 -5.70
CA GLY A 40 -3.41 3.78 -5.63
C GLY A 40 -2.93 5.22 -5.42
N GLY A 41 -3.73 6.19 -5.88
CA GLY A 41 -3.41 7.62 -5.83
C GLY A 41 -3.11 8.17 -4.42
N VAL A 42 -3.60 7.52 -3.36
CA VAL A 42 -3.29 7.88 -1.96
C VAL A 42 -1.78 7.87 -1.68
N PHE A 43 -1.05 6.92 -2.27
CA PHE A 43 0.39 6.77 -2.06
C PHE A 43 1.24 7.70 -2.94
N LEU A 44 0.63 8.57 -3.75
CA LEU A 44 1.31 9.75 -4.29
C LEU A 44 1.64 10.77 -3.18
N ASN A 45 0.96 10.71 -2.03
CA ASN A 45 1.35 11.44 -0.85
C ASN A 45 2.64 10.85 -0.26
N LYS A 46 3.76 11.55 -0.51
CA LYS A 46 5.11 11.14 -0.07
C LYS A 46 5.18 10.81 1.43
N ARG A 47 4.43 11.53 2.28
CA ARG A 47 4.44 11.30 3.73
C ARG A 47 3.74 9.99 4.10
N VAL A 48 2.57 9.72 3.52
CA VAL A 48 1.86 8.45 3.75
C VAL A 48 2.67 7.27 3.21
N LEU A 49 3.21 7.39 2.00
CA LEU A 49 4.03 6.35 1.38
C LEU A 49 5.26 6.04 2.24
N TYR A 50 6.05 7.06 2.58
CA TYR A 50 7.27 6.89 3.36
C TYR A 50 7.00 6.28 4.75
N GLU A 51 6.05 6.83 5.51
CA GLU A 51 5.75 6.32 6.85
C GLU A 51 5.15 4.92 6.81
N SER A 52 4.26 4.63 5.86
CA SER A 52 3.68 3.28 5.71
C SER A 52 4.75 2.25 5.34
N SER A 53 5.59 2.53 4.32
CA SER A 53 6.68 1.64 3.93
C SER A 53 7.62 1.36 5.10
N LYS A 54 8.10 2.41 5.76
CA LYS A 54 9.02 2.30 6.90
C LYS A 54 8.44 1.49 8.06
N LEU A 55 7.17 1.71 8.40
CA LEU A 55 6.54 0.97 9.50
C LEU A 55 6.28 -0.50 9.14
N LEU A 56 5.89 -0.78 7.89
CA LEU A 56 5.71 -2.14 7.39
C LEU A 56 7.03 -2.92 7.36
N GLU A 57 8.09 -2.32 6.82
CA GLU A 57 9.44 -2.92 6.78
C GLU A 57 9.96 -3.24 8.20
N ARG A 58 9.72 -2.35 9.18
CA ARG A 58 10.07 -2.60 10.59
C ARG A 58 9.31 -3.77 11.21
N LYS A 59 8.13 -4.11 10.66
CA LYS A 59 7.34 -5.30 11.04
C LYS A 59 7.70 -6.54 10.22
N GLY A 60 8.77 -6.45 9.42
CA GLY A 60 9.26 -7.54 8.58
C GLY A 60 8.39 -7.83 7.36
N PHE A 61 7.56 -6.88 6.91
CA PHE A 61 6.91 -7.02 5.61
C PHE A 61 7.91 -6.73 4.48
N GLU A 62 7.82 -7.48 3.39
CA GLU A 62 8.37 -7.05 2.11
C GLU A 62 7.41 -6.03 1.50
N VAL A 63 7.90 -4.82 1.18
CA VAL A 63 7.07 -3.74 0.66
C VAL A 63 7.38 -3.49 -0.80
N LEU A 64 6.37 -3.64 -1.66
CA LEU A 64 6.46 -3.37 -3.09
C LEU A 64 5.69 -2.09 -3.44
N ARG A 65 6.16 -1.35 -4.45
CA ARG A 65 5.44 -0.21 -5.02
C ARG A 65 5.73 -0.06 -6.52
N PRO A 66 4.81 0.51 -7.30
CA PRO A 66 5.08 0.90 -8.68
C PRO A 66 6.24 1.90 -8.78
N ILE A 67 7.18 1.64 -9.69
CA ILE A 67 8.31 2.54 -10.01
C ILE A 67 8.21 3.06 -11.45
N ASN A 68 7.83 2.18 -12.39
CA ASN A 68 7.86 2.47 -13.83
C ASN A 68 6.54 3.02 -14.38
N TYR A 69 5.49 3.01 -13.57
CA TYR A 69 4.17 3.48 -13.93
C TYR A 69 3.52 4.13 -12.72
N SER A 70 2.51 4.94 -12.98
CA SER A 70 1.82 5.66 -11.92
C SER A 70 1.01 4.69 -11.05
N PRO A 71 0.99 4.88 -9.73
CA PRO A 71 0.08 4.12 -8.87
C PRO A 71 -1.39 4.56 -9.02
N ASN A 72 -1.70 5.57 -9.84
CA ASN A 72 -3.04 6.10 -10.04
C ASN A 72 -3.77 5.45 -11.25
N ASP A 73 -5.01 5.86 -11.48
CA ASP A 73 -5.96 5.19 -12.38
C ASP A 73 -5.50 5.06 -13.84
N GLU A 74 -4.60 5.93 -14.30
CA GLU A 74 -3.99 5.84 -15.62
C GLU A 74 -3.26 4.50 -15.88
N SER A 75 -2.90 3.77 -14.82
CA SER A 75 -2.22 2.46 -14.93
C SER A 75 -3.10 1.28 -14.51
N ILE A 76 -4.40 1.47 -14.28
CA ILE A 76 -5.31 0.36 -13.89
C ILE A 76 -5.38 -0.72 -14.98
N SER A 77 -5.40 -0.32 -16.25
CA SER A 77 -5.47 -1.26 -17.38
C SER A 77 -4.33 -2.28 -17.38
N LEU A 78 -3.14 -1.89 -16.90
CA LEU A 78 -1.99 -2.78 -16.76
C LEU A 78 -2.29 -3.93 -15.78
N GLY A 79 -2.89 -3.61 -14.62
CA GLY A 79 -3.29 -4.61 -13.63
C GLY A 79 -4.39 -5.54 -14.14
N GLN A 80 -5.36 -5.00 -14.88
CA GLN A 80 -6.44 -5.77 -15.50
C GLN A 80 -5.90 -6.78 -16.51
N ILE A 81 -4.98 -6.37 -17.39
CA ILE A 81 -4.34 -7.23 -18.38
C ILE A 81 -3.51 -8.32 -17.68
N ALA A 82 -2.69 -7.95 -16.69
CA ALA A 82 -1.87 -8.90 -15.94
C ALA A 82 -2.72 -9.98 -15.24
N TYR A 83 -3.84 -9.57 -14.64
CA TYR A 83 -4.78 -10.50 -14.02
C TYR A 83 -5.40 -11.45 -15.05
N ALA A 84 -5.93 -10.92 -16.17
CA ALA A 84 -6.54 -11.73 -17.22
C ALA A 84 -5.55 -12.75 -17.82
N LEU A 85 -4.31 -12.34 -18.09
CA LEU A 85 -3.27 -13.25 -18.57
C LEU A 85 -2.94 -14.36 -17.57
N ASN A 86 -2.97 -14.06 -16.27
CA ASN A 86 -2.76 -15.08 -15.23
C ASN A 86 -3.90 -16.10 -15.16
N GLN A 87 -5.15 -15.65 -15.33
CA GLN A 87 -6.31 -16.55 -15.38
C GLN A 87 -6.21 -17.50 -16.58
N LEU A 88 -5.97 -16.95 -17.78
CA LEU A 88 -5.85 -17.76 -18.99
C LEU A 88 -4.72 -18.80 -18.90
N LYS A 89 -3.56 -18.45 -18.33
CA LYS A 89 -2.47 -19.43 -18.13
C LYS A 89 -2.88 -20.60 -17.24
N THR A 90 -3.74 -20.35 -16.25
CA THR A 90 -4.21 -21.38 -15.33
C THR A 90 -5.23 -22.30 -16.02
N ASP A 91 -6.01 -21.78 -16.97
CA ASP A 91 -7.01 -22.56 -17.72
C ASP A 91 -6.39 -23.50 -18.78
N PHE A 92 -5.14 -23.26 -19.19
CA PHE A 92 -4.41 -24.08 -20.17
C PHE A 92 -3.34 -25.01 -19.55
N CYS A 93 -3.25 -25.08 -18.22
CA CYS A 93 -2.42 -26.04 -17.48
C CYS A 93 -3.31 -27.06 -16.74
#